data_AF-A6RHH1-F1
#
_entry.id   AF-A6RHH1-F1
#
_cell.length_a   1.000
_cell.length_b   1.000
_cell.length_c   1.000
_cell.angle_alpha   90.00
_cell.angle_beta   90.00
_cell.angle_gamma   90.00
#
_symmetry.space_group_name_H-M   'P 1'
#
loop_
_entity.id
_entity.type
_entity.pdbx_description
1 polymer ?
#
loop_
_entity_poly.entity_id
_entity_poly.type
_entity_poly.pdbx_seq_one_letter_code
_entity_poly.pdbx_strand_id
1 'polypeptide(L)'
;MESLDTVAQARRDIEQNIAHMDDLYSALLQMRQDIEENIGTLEEPLQHLSNAKTTGDIQKYLQEFSIEFHKLFLLFEKLAGFTSCALSIGIETGELGRIRWHITSLWEDYGLIQQIMYTCSLCRHSQEPRLRQRVEYLLEQMGDLQVVCEERSKHLKQDLFHSAY
;
A
#
# COMPACT_ATOMS: atom_id res chain seq x y z
N MET A 1 0.94 15.63 -9.00
CA MET A 1 -0.30 15.08 -8.40
C MET A 1 -0.85 14.10 -9.41
N GLU A 2 -0.68 12.80 -9.17
CA GLU A 2 -1.25 11.78 -10.06
C GLU A 2 -2.79 11.94 -10.03
N SER A 3 -3.41 12.04 -11.21
CA SER A 3 -4.87 12.13 -11.35
C SER A 3 -5.46 10.71 -11.36
N LEU A 4 -6.74 10.57 -11.02
CA LEU A 4 -7.50 9.33 -11.26
C LEU A 4 -7.38 8.86 -12.72
N ASP A 5 -7.24 9.79 -13.67
CA ASP A 5 -6.99 9.49 -15.09
C ASP A 5 -5.62 8.82 -15.32
N THR A 6 -4.60 9.24 -14.58
CA THR A 6 -3.26 8.66 -14.63
C THR A 6 -3.27 7.24 -14.06
N VAL A 7 -4.03 7.01 -12.99
CA VAL A 7 -4.15 5.67 -12.40
C VAL A 7 -4.97 4.73 -13.29
N ALA A 8 -6.06 5.22 -13.88
CA ALA A 8 -6.83 4.46 -14.86
C ALA A 8 -5.97 4.07 -16.08
N GLN A 9 -5.06 4.95 -16.50
CA GLN A 9 -4.10 4.63 -17.56
C GLN A 9 -3.08 3.58 -17.09
N ALA A 10 -2.47 3.74 -15.91
CA ALA A 10 -1.54 2.76 -15.36
C ALA A 10 -2.17 1.37 -15.21
N ARG A 11 -3.45 1.30 -14.83
CA ARG A 11 -4.22 0.04 -14.81
C ARG A 11 -4.32 -0.58 -16.21
N ARG A 12 -4.67 0.21 -17.23
CA ARG A 12 -4.74 -0.28 -18.62
C ARG A 12 -3.38 -0.73 -19.13
N ASP A 13 -2.32 -0.03 -18.75
CA ASP A 13 -0.96 -0.39 -19.14
C ASP A 13 -0.57 -1.74 -18.52
N ILE A 14 -0.95 -2.02 -17.27
CA ILE A 14 -0.79 -3.33 -16.62
C ILE A 14 -1.57 -4.41 -17.38
N GLU A 15 -2.84 -4.14 -17.72
CA GLU A 15 -3.71 -5.06 -18.44
C GLU A 15 -3.21 -5.38 -19.87
N GLN A 16 -2.52 -4.45 -20.52
CA GLN A 16 -2.07 -4.58 -21.91
C GLN A 16 -0.64 -5.11 -22.06
N ASN A 17 0.25 -4.82 -21.10
CA ASN A 17 1.67 -5.13 -21.21
C ASN A 17 2.09 -6.43 -20.50
N ILE A 18 1.24 -6.97 -19.62
CA ILE A 18 1.52 -8.24 -18.94
C ILE A 18 0.92 -9.38 -19.76
N ALA A 19 1.77 -10.04 -20.56
CA ALA A 19 1.37 -11.16 -21.41
C ALA A 19 1.70 -12.53 -20.81
N HIS A 20 2.72 -12.58 -19.94
CA HIS A 20 3.22 -13.83 -19.35
C HIS A 20 3.36 -13.72 -17.83
N MET A 21 3.53 -14.87 -17.17
CA MET A 21 3.64 -14.90 -15.70
C MET A 21 4.88 -14.20 -15.15
N ASP A 22 6.01 -14.28 -15.84
CA ASP A 22 7.24 -13.60 -15.40
C ASP A 22 7.06 -12.07 -15.41
N ASP A 23 6.31 -11.55 -16.38
CA ASP A 23 5.95 -10.13 -16.46
C ASP A 23 5.05 -9.75 -15.27
N LEU A 24 4.10 -10.62 -14.92
CA LEU A 24 3.20 -10.42 -13.79
C LEU A 24 3.95 -10.41 -12.46
N TYR A 25 4.86 -11.36 -12.25
CA TYR A 25 5.70 -11.42 -11.06
C TYR A 25 6.62 -10.19 -10.95
N SER A 26 7.25 -9.80 -12.05
CA SER A 26 8.12 -8.62 -12.10
C SER A 26 7.35 -7.34 -11.74
N ALA A 27 6.14 -7.19 -12.29
CA ALA A 27 5.29 -6.04 -12.00
C ALA A 27 4.76 -6.07 -10.54
N LEU A 28 4.43 -7.24 -9.98
CA LEU A 28 4.06 -7.38 -8.57
C LEU A 28 5.22 -7.02 -7.64
N LEU A 29 6.44 -7.43 -7.99
CA LEU A 29 7.64 -7.08 -7.24
C LEU A 29 7.89 -5.56 -7.26
N GLN A 30 7.76 -4.93 -8.44
CA GLN A 30 7.87 -3.48 -8.56
C GLN A 30 6.82 -2.76 -7.71
N MET A 31 5.56 -3.20 -7.77
CA MET A 31 4.49 -2.64 -6.95
C MET A 31 4.81 -2.72 -5.45
N ARG A 32 5.37 -3.84 -4.99
CA ARG A 32 5.79 -3.98 -3.58
C ARG A 32 6.97 -3.07 -3.22
N GLN A 33 7.93 -2.86 -4.12
CA GLN A 33 9.01 -1.90 -3.92
C GLN A 33 8.48 -0.46 -3.84
N ASP A 34 7.55 -0.09 -4.72
CA ASP A 34 6.92 1.24 -4.71
C ASP A 34 6.16 1.49 -3.39
N ILE A 35 5.50 0.45 -2.85
CA ILE A 35 4.85 0.49 -1.53
C ILE A 35 5.90 0.72 -0.43
N GLU A 36 6.98 -0.08 -0.40
CA GLU A 36 8.05 0.05 0.59
C GLU A 36 8.66 1.46 0.58
N GLU A 37 8.94 2.01 -0.61
CA GLU A 37 9.46 3.36 -0.77
C GLU A 37 8.46 4.41 -0.25
N ASN A 38 7.18 4.30 -0.60
CA ASN A 38 6.14 5.21 -0.13
C ASN A 38 5.88 5.11 1.38
N ILE A 39 6.06 3.94 1.99
CA ILE A 39 6.01 3.82 3.46
C ILE A 39 7.21 4.54 4.08
N GLY A 40 8.41 4.38 3.50
CA GLY A 40 9.62 5.08 3.95
C GLY A 40 9.48 6.61 3.90
N THR A 41 8.79 7.17 2.90
CA THR A 41 8.55 8.63 2.85
C THR A 41 7.58 9.13 3.93
N LEU A 42 6.85 8.24 4.61
CA LEU A 42 5.95 8.59 5.71
C LEU A 42 6.65 8.66 7.08
N GLU A 43 7.90 8.20 7.20
CA GLU A 43 8.65 8.21 8.46
C GLU A 43 8.73 9.62 9.07
N GLU A 44 9.08 10.63 8.27
CA GLU A 44 9.17 12.01 8.73
C GLU A 44 7.80 12.58 9.17
N PRO A 45 6.72 12.51 8.35
CA PRO A 45 5.38 12.88 8.78
C PRO A 45 4.91 12.19 10.08
N LEU A 46 5.20 10.90 10.24
CA LEU A 46 4.85 10.14 11.44
C LEU A 46 5.64 10.62 12.65
N GLN A 47 6.93 10.90 12.47
CA GLN A 47 7.77 11.46 13.52
C GLN A 47 7.28 12.85 13.96
N HIS A 48 6.83 13.69 13.04
CA HIS A 48 6.21 14.98 13.39
C HIS A 48 4.93 14.80 14.21
N LEU A 49 4.05 13.86 13.81
CA LEU A 49 2.84 13.52 14.55
C LEU A 49 3.12 13.04 15.97
N SER A 50 4.08 12.13 16.13
CA SER A 50 4.49 11.58 17.42
C SER A 50 5.01 12.65 18.39
N ASN A 51 5.78 13.62 17.86
CA ASN A 51 6.37 14.69 18.67
C ASN A 51 5.44 15.89 18.90
N ALA A 52 4.23 15.87 18.36
CA ALA A 52 3.32 17.01 18.39
C ALA A 52 2.87 17.35 19.83
N LYS A 53 3.23 18.55 20.29
CA LYS A 53 2.94 18.99 21.66
C LYS A 53 1.61 19.70 21.80
N THR A 54 1.11 20.33 20.75
CA THR A 54 -0.17 21.05 20.80
C THR A 54 -1.19 20.43 19.84
N THR A 55 -2.48 20.64 20.12
CA THR A 55 -3.57 20.26 19.22
C THR A 55 -3.41 20.91 17.84
N GLY A 56 -2.90 22.15 17.79
CA GLY A 56 -2.62 22.84 16.52
C GLY A 56 -1.52 22.15 15.71
N ASP A 57 -0.44 21.73 16.36
CA ASP A 57 0.63 20.97 15.72
C ASP A 57 0.12 19.62 15.21
N ILE A 58 -0.68 18.90 16.02
CA ILE A 58 -1.28 17.63 15.62
C ILE A 58 -2.12 17.81 14.35
N GLN A 59 -2.98 18.83 14.30
CA GLN A 59 -3.83 19.09 13.13
C GLN A 59 -3.01 19.41 11.88
N LYS A 60 -1.96 20.22 12.03
CA LYS A 60 -1.03 20.53 10.93
C LYS A 60 -0.35 19.27 10.41
N TYR A 61 0.24 18.47 11.30
CA TYR A 61 0.97 17.27 10.90
C TYR A 61 0.05 16.16 10.39
N LEU A 62 -1.20 16.07 10.87
CA LEU A 62 -2.21 15.17 10.29
C LEU A 62 -2.53 15.53 8.84
N GLN A 63 -2.51 16.82 8.50
CA GLN A 63 -2.72 17.27 7.14
C GLN A 63 -1.53 16.91 6.24
N GLU A 64 -0.30 17.14 6.71
CA GLU A 64 0.93 16.74 6.00
C GLU A 64 0.97 15.22 5.77
N PHE A 65 0.75 14.44 6.83
CA PHE A 65 0.64 12.98 6.75
C PHE A 65 -0.45 12.54 5.76
N SER A 66 -1.66 13.13 5.81
CA SER A 66 -2.75 12.74 4.91
C SER A 66 -2.43 12.98 3.43
N ILE A 67 -1.62 13.98 3.10
CA ILE A 67 -1.23 14.28 1.72
C ILE A 67 -0.26 13.21 1.22
N GLU A 68 0.76 12.91 2.01
CA GLU A 68 1.76 11.89 1.67
C GLU A 68 1.13 10.49 1.65
N PHE A 69 0.29 10.17 2.63
CA PHE A 69 -0.41 8.88 2.71
C PHE A 69 -1.34 8.64 1.52
N HIS A 70 -1.89 9.71 0.93
CA HIS A 70 -2.71 9.57 -0.27
C HIS A 70 -1.93 9.03 -1.47
N LYS A 71 -0.62 9.29 -1.57
CA LYS A 71 0.22 8.73 -2.64
C LYS A 71 0.30 7.20 -2.52
N LEU A 72 0.49 6.70 -1.30
CA LEU A 72 0.44 5.26 -1.02
C LEU A 72 -0.91 4.67 -1.42
N PHE A 73 -2.02 5.32 -1.03
CA PHE A 73 -3.37 4.87 -1.41
C PHE A 73 -3.55 4.76 -2.94
N LEU A 74 -3.05 5.72 -3.72
CA LEU A 74 -3.18 5.73 -5.18
C LEU A 74 -2.44 4.58 -5.87
N LEU A 75 -1.35 4.07 -5.29
CA LEU A 75 -0.67 2.90 -5.86
C LEU A 75 -1.63 1.70 -5.92
N PHE A 76 -2.47 1.51 -4.90
CA PHE A 76 -3.33 0.35 -4.80
C PHE A 76 -4.52 0.35 -5.76
N GLU A 77 -4.88 1.51 -6.33
CA GLU A 77 -5.88 1.58 -7.40
C GLU A 77 -5.42 0.82 -8.67
N LYS A 78 -4.10 0.56 -8.80
CA LYS A 78 -3.53 -0.30 -9.87
C LYS A 78 -3.80 -1.80 -9.64
N LEU A 79 -4.18 -2.25 -8.44
CA LEU A 79 -4.39 -3.68 -8.09
C LEU A 79 -5.43 -4.40 -8.94
N ALA A 80 -6.46 -3.69 -9.39
CA ALA A 80 -7.49 -4.26 -10.25
C ALA A 80 -6.89 -4.79 -11.57
N GLY A 81 -5.86 -4.12 -12.10
CA GLY A 81 -5.16 -4.55 -13.31
C GLY A 81 -4.45 -5.88 -13.12
N PHE A 82 -3.71 -6.04 -12.01
CA PHE A 82 -3.03 -7.29 -11.66
C PHE A 82 -3.99 -8.47 -11.52
N THR A 83 -5.14 -8.23 -10.88
CA THR A 83 -6.19 -9.24 -10.72
C THR A 83 -6.74 -9.67 -12.07
N SER A 84 -6.97 -8.71 -12.97
CA SER A 84 -7.42 -8.98 -14.35
C SER A 84 -6.39 -9.81 -15.13
N CYS A 85 -5.11 -9.44 -15.08
CA CYS A 85 -4.03 -10.19 -15.76
C CYS A 85 -3.91 -11.63 -15.23
N ALA A 86 -3.97 -11.83 -13.91
CA ALA A 86 -3.88 -13.17 -13.33
C ALA A 86 -5.04 -14.09 -13.74
N LEU A 87 -6.20 -13.53 -14.11
CA LEU A 87 -7.34 -14.29 -14.62
C LEU A 87 -7.25 -14.58 -16.12
N SER A 88 -6.52 -13.76 -16.89
CA SER A 88 -6.39 -13.90 -18.33
C SER A 88 -5.21 -14.80 -18.75
N ILE A 89 -4.15 -14.89 -17.94
CA ILE A 89 -3.01 -15.77 -18.22
C ILE A 89 -3.46 -17.24 -18.05
N GLY A 90 -3.20 -18.07 -19.05
CA GLY A 90 -3.45 -19.52 -18.98
C GLY A 90 -2.39 -20.20 -18.11
N ILE A 91 -2.60 -20.24 -16.80
CA ILE A 91 -1.60 -20.69 -15.83
C ILE A 91 -1.80 -22.17 -15.47
N GLU A 92 -0.71 -22.95 -15.42
CA GLU A 92 -0.73 -24.31 -14.84
C GLU A 92 -1.07 -24.26 -13.34
N THR A 93 -1.89 -25.21 -12.87
CA THR A 93 -2.56 -25.16 -11.55
C THR A 93 -1.66 -24.91 -10.33
N GLY A 94 -0.36 -25.20 -10.38
CA GLY A 94 0.59 -25.02 -9.26
C GLY A 94 1.13 -23.61 -9.11
N GLU A 95 1.48 -22.93 -10.20
CA GLU A 95 2.03 -21.56 -10.17
C GLU A 95 0.92 -20.51 -9.97
N LEU A 96 -0.29 -20.84 -10.40
CA LEU A 96 -1.50 -20.05 -10.16
C LEU A 96 -1.76 -19.83 -8.66
N GLY A 97 -1.48 -20.84 -7.84
CA GLY A 97 -1.68 -20.78 -6.38
C GLY A 97 -0.81 -19.71 -5.71
N ARG A 98 0.47 -19.62 -6.11
CA ARG A 98 1.41 -18.63 -5.54
C ARG A 98 1.06 -17.22 -5.97
N ILE A 99 0.82 -16.99 -7.26
CA ILE A 99 0.42 -15.66 -7.76
C ILE A 99 -0.88 -15.19 -7.10
N ARG A 100 -1.88 -16.08 -6.97
CA ARG A 100 -3.13 -15.74 -6.29
C ARG A 100 -2.90 -15.32 -4.84
N TRP A 101 -1.99 -15.99 -4.14
CA TRP A 101 -1.63 -15.60 -2.77
C TRP A 101 -0.99 -14.20 -2.72
N HIS A 102 -0.08 -13.89 -3.65
CA HIS A 102 0.57 -12.56 -3.73
C HIS A 102 -0.42 -11.45 -4.06
N ILE A 103 -1.35 -11.68 -4.98
CA ILE A 103 -2.41 -10.71 -5.30
C ILE A 103 -3.39 -10.55 -4.14
N THR A 104 -3.76 -11.66 -3.48
CA THR A 104 -4.67 -11.62 -2.31
C THR A 104 -4.05 -10.84 -1.15
N SER A 105 -2.77 -11.09 -0.87
CA SER A 105 -2.06 -10.36 0.20
C SER A 105 -1.94 -8.86 -0.12
N LEU A 106 -1.77 -8.46 -1.37
CA LEU A 106 -1.84 -7.05 -1.75
C LEU A 106 -3.23 -6.44 -1.51
N TRP A 107 -4.31 -7.17 -1.78
CA TRP A 107 -5.67 -6.71 -1.46
C TRP A 107 -5.91 -6.57 0.04
N GLU A 108 -5.32 -7.46 0.85
CA GLU A 108 -5.35 -7.33 2.31
C GLU A 108 -4.58 -6.09 2.78
N ASP A 109 -3.40 -5.82 2.21
CA ASP A 109 -2.62 -4.60 2.47
C ASP A 109 -3.45 -3.35 2.13
N TYR A 110 -4.16 -3.37 0.99
CA TYR A 110 -5.06 -2.27 0.61
C TYR A 110 -6.19 -2.05 1.62
N GLY A 111 -6.78 -3.13 2.13
CA GLY A 111 -7.81 -3.05 3.17
C GLY A 111 -7.31 -2.36 4.43
N LEU A 112 -6.08 -2.67 4.88
CA LEU A 112 -5.45 -1.98 6.01
C LEU A 112 -5.23 -0.49 5.72
N ILE A 113 -4.77 -0.16 4.51
CA ILE A 113 -4.56 1.23 4.08
C ILE A 113 -5.87 2.02 4.05
N GLN A 114 -6.97 1.42 3.59
CA GLN A 114 -8.29 2.05 3.64
C GLN A 114 -8.72 2.33 5.08
N GLN A 115 -8.47 1.39 6.00
CA GLN A 115 -8.77 1.59 7.43
C GLN A 115 -7.95 2.73 8.02
N ILE A 116 -6.65 2.79 7.73
CA ILE A 116 -5.76 3.87 8.18
C ILE A 116 -6.21 5.22 7.63
N MET A 117 -6.58 5.29 6.34
CA MET A 117 -7.10 6.52 5.73
C MET A 117 -8.37 6.99 6.44
N TYR A 118 -9.25 6.06 6.81
CA TYR A 118 -10.45 6.35 7.58
C TYR A 118 -10.11 6.85 8.99
N THR A 119 -9.19 6.19 9.71
CA THR A 119 -8.69 6.63 11.03
C THR A 119 -8.13 8.05 10.94
N CYS A 120 -7.27 8.33 9.96
CA CYS A 120 -6.70 9.66 9.72
C CYS A 120 -7.80 10.71 9.52
N SER A 121 -8.84 10.39 8.75
CA SER A 121 -9.99 11.29 8.56
C SER A 121 -10.72 11.55 9.87
N LEU A 122 -10.94 10.53 10.71
CA LEU A 122 -11.56 10.70 12.02
C LEU A 122 -10.70 11.57 12.95
N CYS A 123 -9.38 11.43 12.93
CA CYS A 123 -8.47 12.28 13.70
C CYS A 123 -8.66 13.76 13.36
N ARG A 124 -8.74 14.13 12.08
CA ARG A 124 -8.91 15.54 11.65
C ARG A 124 -10.20 16.20 12.17
N HIS A 125 -11.24 15.43 12.44
CA HIS A 125 -12.52 15.93 12.96
C HIS A 125 -12.64 15.81 14.48
N SER A 126 -11.59 15.36 15.17
CA SER A 126 -11.59 15.13 16.62
C SER A 126 -11.12 16.36 17.39
N GLN A 127 -11.69 16.55 18.59
CA GLN A 127 -11.20 17.50 19.58
C GLN A 127 -10.50 16.77 20.73
N GLU A 128 -9.74 17.51 21.54
CA GLU A 128 -9.15 16.98 22.78
C GLU A 128 -10.23 16.49 23.75
N PRO A 129 -9.96 15.45 24.58
CA PRO A 129 -8.71 14.68 24.70
C PRO A 129 -8.61 13.48 23.74
N ARG A 130 -9.65 13.21 22.95
CA ARG A 130 -9.75 12.01 22.10
C ARG A 130 -8.80 12.06 20.90
N LEU A 131 -8.37 13.25 20.50
CA LEU A 131 -7.47 13.43 19.36
C LEU A 131 -6.14 12.70 19.56
N ARG A 132 -5.47 12.87 20.70
CA ARG A 132 -4.18 12.23 20.96
C ARG A 132 -4.25 10.71 20.95
N GLN A 133 -5.22 10.16 21.65
CA GLN A 133 -5.44 8.71 21.67
C GLN A 133 -5.67 8.14 20.27
N ARG A 134 -6.40 8.86 19.41
CA ARG A 134 -6.62 8.43 18.02
C ARG A 134 -5.36 8.57 17.16
N VAL A 135 -4.51 9.56 17.43
CA VAL A 135 -3.20 9.69 16.75
C VAL A 135 -2.26 8.57 17.19
N GLU A 136 -2.22 8.21 18.47
CA GLU A 136 -1.46 7.06 18.95
C GLU A 136 -1.90 5.77 18.24
N TYR A 137 -3.22 5.54 18.14
CA TYR A 137 -3.76 4.41 17.38
C TYR A 137 -3.37 4.46 15.90
N LEU A 138 -3.41 5.64 15.25
CA LEU A 138 -2.96 5.80 13.86
C LEU A 138 -1.49 5.43 13.68
N LEU A 139 -0.62 5.83 14.62
CA LEU A 139 0.81 5.50 14.61
C LEU A 139 1.04 3.99 14.75
N GLU A 140 0.29 3.32 15.63
CA GLU A 140 0.33 1.85 15.77
C GLU A 140 -0.07 1.16 14.46
N GLN A 141 -1.19 1.56 13.85
CA GLN A 141 -1.63 0.97 12.57
C GLN A 141 -0.60 1.15 11.46
N MET A 142 0.12 2.27 11.43
CA MET A 142 1.18 2.52 10.46
C MET A 142 2.39 1.61 10.69
N GLY A 143 2.77 1.38 11.95
CA GLY A 143 3.82 0.41 12.29
C GLY A 143 3.45 -1.01 11.88
N ASP A 144 2.21 -1.42 12.14
CA ASP A 144 1.70 -2.74 11.74
C ASP A 144 1.71 -2.91 10.21
N LEU A 145 1.28 -1.88 9.47
CA LEU A 145 1.30 -1.89 8.01
C LEU A 145 2.73 -2.06 7.47
N GLN A 146 3.71 -1.34 8.03
CA GLN A 146 5.10 -1.44 7.61
C GLN A 146 5.62 -2.87 7.78
N VAL A 147 5.42 -3.49 8.95
CA VAL A 147 5.87 -4.86 9.22
C VAL A 147 5.24 -5.85 8.24
N VAL A 148 3.92 -5.77 8.05
CA VAL A 148 3.19 -6.66 7.16
C VAL A 148 3.66 -6.53 5.70
N CYS A 149 3.86 -5.31 5.22
CA CYS A 149 4.35 -5.07 3.87
C CYS A 149 5.77 -5.63 3.68
N GLU A 150 6.69 -5.38 4.62
CA GLU A 150 8.06 -5.90 4.56
C GLU A 150 8.11 -7.44 4.54
N GLU A 151 7.31 -8.10 5.39
CA GLU A 151 7.24 -9.57 5.43
C GLU A 151 6.73 -10.15 4.10
N ARG A 152 5.66 -9.59 3.55
CA ARG A 152 5.05 -10.05 2.30
C ARG A 152 5.95 -9.81 1.09
N SER A 153 6.68 -8.70 1.07
CA SER A 153 7.72 -8.46 0.07
C SER A 153 8.86 -9.46 0.14
N LYS A 154 9.32 -9.83 1.35
CA LYS A 154 10.35 -10.86 1.53
C LYS A 154 9.88 -12.21 0.99
N HIS A 155 8.64 -12.60 1.25
CA HIS A 155 8.07 -13.84 0.70
C HIS A 155 7.99 -13.82 -0.83
N LEU A 156 7.53 -12.72 -1.44
CA LEU A 156 7.49 -12.58 -2.91
C LEU A 156 8.89 -12.70 -3.52
N LYS A 157 9.88 -12.03 -2.93
CA LYS A 157 11.29 -12.13 -3.35
C LYS A 157 11.77 -13.58 -3.25
N GLN A 158 11.50 -14.28 -2.15
CA GLN A 158 11.87 -15.68 -1.97
C GLN A 158 11.23 -16.59 -3.02
N ASP A 159 9.93 -16.46 -3.29
CA ASP A 159 9.24 -17.28 -4.30
C ASP A 159 9.85 -17.10 -5.70
N LEU A 160 10.21 -15.88 -6.06
CA LEU A 160 10.90 -15.56 -7.32
C LEU A 160 12.29 -16.22 -7.40
N PHE A 161 13.05 -16.24 -6.31
CA PHE A 161 14.37 -16.88 -6.29
C PHE A 161 14.29 -18.41 -6.29
N HIS A 162 13.21 -19.01 -5.78
CA HIS A 162 13.04 -20.46 -5.75
C HIS A 162 12.34 -21.01 -7.02
N SER A 163 11.72 -20.18 -7.85
CA SER A 163 11.20 -20.61 -9.16
C SER A 163 12.23 -20.55 -10.31
N ALA A 164 13.39 -19.92 -10.06
CA ALA A 164 14.47 -19.73 -11.04
C ALA A 164 15.53 -20.85 -11.07
N TYR A 165 15.36 -21.90 -10.28
CA TYR A 165 16.24 -23.08 -10.16
C TYR A 165 15.45 -24.38 -10.22
#